data_AF-A0A350ITV6-F1
#
_entry.id   AF-A0A350ITV6-F1
#
_cell.length_a   1.000
_cell.length_b   1.000
_cell.length_c   1.000
_cell.angle_alpha   90.00
_cell.angle_beta   90.00
_cell.angle_gamma   90.00
#
_symmetry.space_group_name_H-M   'P 1'
#
loop_
_entity.id
_entity.type
_entity.pdbx_description
1 polymer ?
#
loop_
_entity_poly.entity_id
_entity_poly.type
_entity_poly.pdbx_seq_one_letter_code
_entity_poly.pdbx_strand_id
1 'polypeptide(L)'
;MADRYYVGGNGGSWDVTSSWSATSGGSGGASVPTSSDNIYIDANSGLQSNNSKINYTSSNTLNCLNVTMSQAGTVSFGSGSMDLDVYGSAVLVNLIVAPLTVNFYGTGAQTLSATNCNLAWVMYVYGASISLTLQSSINVDALEVYAGALDLNGYNVTCQAFVTTGSGVGTVYLRSGTVTFSSAFELQAGNITLIPGTATVTGAGSVGFVSPSQTVTNLVLTGTTTFTSGGTITNLTWARGIGYTFQTGITITVTNQIQQTGTGTTQLSSSSTANFTLSSPTRQILSNMHLLYCTAAGAGVPFLATNASIVPHSNVNWIVQRALFPAGD
;
A
#
# COMPACT_ATOMS: atom_id res chain seq x y z
N MET A 1 -0.50 31.71 -12.22
CA MET A 1 -0.70 31.11 -10.89
C MET A 1 -1.46 32.10 -10.05
N ALA A 2 -2.64 31.74 -9.61
CA ALA A 2 -3.42 32.57 -8.71
C ALA A 2 -3.86 31.76 -7.49
N ASP A 3 -4.11 32.46 -6.39
CA ASP A 3 -4.63 31.86 -5.17
C ASP A 3 -6.16 31.84 -5.21
N ARG A 4 -6.75 30.72 -4.79
CA ARG A 4 -8.19 30.46 -4.81
C ARG A 4 -8.62 29.96 -3.44
N TYR A 5 -9.49 30.73 -2.81
CA TYR A 5 -10.04 30.41 -1.50
C TYR A 5 -11.45 29.88 -1.67
N TYR A 6 -11.71 28.67 -1.15
CA TYR A 6 -13.07 28.13 -1.15
C TYR A 6 -13.91 28.93 -0.14
N VAL A 7 -15.01 29.51 -0.60
CA VAL A 7 -15.99 30.28 0.19
C VAL A 7 -17.42 29.77 0.00
N GLY A 8 -17.59 28.64 -0.68
CA GLY A 8 -18.90 28.05 -0.98
C GLY A 8 -19.64 27.49 0.24
N GLY A 9 -18.97 27.35 1.39
CA GLY A 9 -19.56 26.78 2.60
C GLY A 9 -19.93 25.30 2.46
N ASN A 10 -20.59 24.78 3.49
CA ASN A 10 -21.18 23.45 3.45
C ASN A 10 -22.29 23.37 2.39
N GLY A 11 -22.15 22.44 1.45
CA GLY A 11 -23.07 22.24 0.33
C GLY A 11 -22.73 23.06 -0.91
N GLY A 12 -21.75 23.96 -0.84
CA GLY A 12 -21.23 24.67 -2.00
C GLY A 12 -20.61 23.73 -3.03
N SER A 13 -20.60 24.14 -4.30
CA SER A 13 -20.09 23.31 -5.40
C SER A 13 -18.70 23.77 -5.84
N TRP A 14 -17.77 22.85 -6.08
CA TRP A 14 -16.41 23.17 -6.51
C TRP A 14 -16.38 23.81 -7.89
N ASP A 15 -17.24 23.39 -8.81
CA ASP A 15 -17.20 23.80 -10.21
C ASP A 15 -18.04 25.06 -10.52
N VAL A 16 -18.36 25.87 -9.50
CA VAL A 16 -19.05 27.16 -9.67
C VAL A 16 -18.22 28.32 -9.13
N THR A 17 -18.20 29.44 -9.87
CA THR A 17 -17.41 30.63 -9.51
C THR A 17 -17.85 31.27 -8.20
N SER A 18 -19.12 31.14 -7.83
CA SER A 18 -19.65 31.63 -6.55
C SER A 18 -19.02 30.97 -5.32
N SER A 19 -18.41 29.80 -5.47
CA SER A 19 -17.71 29.10 -4.38
C SER A 19 -16.24 29.52 -4.21
N TRP A 20 -15.72 30.40 -5.07
CA TRP A 20 -14.31 30.78 -5.08
C TRP A 20 -14.10 32.27 -4.90
N SER A 21 -13.11 32.62 -4.09
CA SER A 21 -12.66 33.99 -3.88
C SER A 21 -11.17 34.14 -4.14
N ALA A 22 -10.74 35.37 -4.44
CA ALA A 22 -9.33 35.73 -4.55
C ALA A 22 -8.65 35.95 -3.18
N THR A 23 -9.43 36.00 -2.10
CA THR A 23 -8.95 36.21 -0.73
C THR A 23 -9.73 35.35 0.26
N SER A 24 -9.11 34.94 1.37
CA SER A 24 -9.76 34.19 2.44
C SER A 24 -11.01 34.91 2.97
N GLY A 25 -12.15 34.22 3.00
CA GLY A 25 -13.44 34.78 3.46
C GLY A 25 -14.03 35.90 2.59
N GLY A 26 -13.44 36.17 1.42
CA GLY A 26 -13.90 37.22 0.50
C GLY A 26 -15.19 36.85 -0.21
N SER A 27 -15.70 37.78 -1.02
CA SER A 27 -16.85 37.51 -1.88
C SER A 27 -16.53 36.41 -2.91
N GLY A 28 -17.51 35.55 -3.18
CA GLY A 28 -17.46 34.61 -4.29
C GLY A 28 -17.45 35.31 -5.65
N GLY A 29 -17.00 34.62 -6.70
CA GLY A 29 -16.95 35.12 -8.06
C GLY A 29 -15.59 34.99 -8.74
N ALA A 30 -14.57 34.48 -8.06
CA ALA A 30 -13.31 34.12 -8.69
C ALA A 30 -13.48 32.92 -9.64
N SER A 31 -12.52 32.72 -10.55
CA SER A 31 -12.55 31.57 -11.45
C SER A 31 -12.42 30.26 -10.67
N VAL A 32 -13.06 29.20 -11.16
CA VAL A 32 -12.82 27.83 -10.67
C VAL A 32 -11.31 27.52 -10.83
N PRO A 33 -10.65 26.90 -9.84
CA PRO A 33 -9.24 26.56 -9.89
C PRO A 33 -8.91 25.63 -11.05
N THR A 34 -7.71 25.82 -11.57
CA THR A 34 -7.09 24.96 -12.59
C THR A 34 -5.83 24.30 -12.02
N SER A 35 -5.17 23.45 -12.81
CA SER A 35 -3.87 22.85 -12.48
C SER A 35 -2.74 23.86 -12.22
N SER A 36 -2.98 25.15 -12.48
CA SER A 36 -2.01 26.24 -12.32
C SER A 36 -2.26 27.10 -11.07
N ASP A 37 -3.30 26.81 -10.29
CA ASP A 37 -3.79 27.66 -9.19
C ASP A 37 -3.61 26.98 -7.83
N ASN A 38 -3.25 27.77 -6.82
CA ASN A 38 -3.19 27.28 -5.44
C ASN A 38 -4.58 27.36 -4.81
N ILE A 39 -4.95 26.33 -4.06
CA ILE A 39 -6.23 26.23 -3.38
C ILE A 39 -6.04 26.28 -1.87
N TYR A 40 -6.91 27.05 -1.23
CA TYR A 40 -7.00 27.18 0.20
C TYR A 40 -8.43 26.88 0.65
N ILE A 41 -8.56 25.90 1.54
CA ILE A 41 -9.79 25.60 2.26
C ILE A 41 -9.47 25.82 3.74
N ASP A 42 -9.92 26.93 4.29
CA ASP A 42 -9.46 27.43 5.59
C ASP A 42 -10.62 27.68 6.56
N ALA A 43 -10.34 28.33 7.69
CA ALA A 43 -11.33 28.63 8.72
C ALA A 43 -12.50 29.51 8.21
N ASN A 44 -12.30 30.27 7.14
CA ASN A 44 -13.30 31.14 6.50
C ASN A 44 -14.04 30.45 5.35
N SER A 45 -13.77 29.17 5.10
CA SER A 45 -14.45 28.39 4.06
C SER A 45 -15.88 27.97 4.38
N GLY A 46 -16.37 28.24 5.60
CA GLY A 46 -17.71 27.82 6.03
C GLY A 46 -17.85 26.31 6.26
N LEU A 47 -16.75 25.63 6.60
CA LEU A 47 -16.65 24.18 6.81
C LEU A 47 -16.22 23.83 8.24
N GLN A 48 -16.72 24.58 9.23
CA GLN A 48 -16.38 24.37 10.65
C GLN A 48 -17.15 23.19 11.28
N SER A 49 -18.29 22.80 10.70
CA SER A 49 -19.10 21.68 11.16
C SER A 49 -18.52 20.34 10.69
N ASN A 50 -18.65 19.30 11.52
CA ASN A 50 -18.36 17.93 11.10
C ASN A 50 -19.34 17.48 9.99
N ASN A 51 -18.83 16.66 9.07
CA ASN A 51 -19.52 16.13 7.91
C ASN A 51 -19.98 17.22 6.92
N SER A 52 -19.21 18.31 6.83
CA SER A 52 -19.42 19.29 5.78
C SER A 52 -19.14 18.67 4.41
N LYS A 53 -19.85 19.13 3.38
CA LYS A 53 -19.75 18.61 2.01
C LYS A 53 -19.33 19.69 1.05
N ILE A 54 -18.37 19.38 0.19
CA ILE A 54 -18.09 20.14 -1.03
C ILE A 54 -18.65 19.34 -2.19
N ASN A 55 -19.66 19.89 -2.85
CA ASN A 55 -20.36 19.28 -3.99
C ASN A 55 -19.69 19.64 -5.31
N TYR A 56 -20.30 19.20 -6.40
CA TYR A 56 -19.96 19.52 -7.79
C TYR A 56 -21.24 19.35 -8.63
N THR A 57 -21.29 19.97 -9.80
CA THR A 57 -22.50 19.99 -10.64
C THR A 57 -22.34 19.26 -11.97
N SER A 58 -21.12 19.25 -12.52
CA SER A 58 -20.85 18.76 -13.88
C SER A 58 -19.47 18.13 -14.08
N SER A 59 -18.45 18.53 -13.30
CA SER A 59 -17.09 17.96 -13.37
C SER A 59 -16.88 16.91 -12.28
N ASN A 60 -16.35 15.74 -12.66
CA ASN A 60 -15.86 14.72 -11.73
C ASN A 60 -14.36 14.88 -11.40
N THR A 61 -13.68 15.87 -12.01
CA THR A 61 -12.27 16.15 -11.78
C THR A 61 -12.07 17.55 -11.22
N LEU A 62 -11.37 17.64 -10.10
CA LEU A 62 -11.04 18.83 -9.35
C LEU A 62 -9.54 19.09 -9.51
N ASN A 63 -9.15 20.18 -10.16
CA ASN A 63 -7.74 20.45 -10.48
C ASN A 63 -7.15 21.51 -9.55
N CYS A 64 -5.89 21.32 -9.14
CA CYS A 64 -5.12 22.34 -8.44
C CYS A 64 -3.61 22.19 -8.70
N LEU A 65 -2.87 23.29 -8.54
CA LEU A 65 -1.42 23.20 -8.40
C LEU A 65 -1.09 22.69 -7.00
N ASN A 66 -1.43 23.47 -5.97
CA ASN A 66 -1.29 23.06 -4.57
C ASN A 66 -2.65 23.09 -3.89
N VAL A 67 -2.86 22.23 -2.89
CA VAL A 67 -4.05 22.29 -2.01
C VAL A 67 -3.61 22.39 -0.57
N THR A 68 -4.15 23.37 0.15
CA THR A 68 -3.97 23.54 1.59
C THR A 68 -5.31 23.55 2.29
N MET A 69 -5.57 22.51 3.06
CA MET A 69 -6.73 22.36 3.93
C MET A 69 -6.33 22.65 5.38
N SER A 70 -7.01 23.61 5.99
CA SER A 70 -6.84 24.03 7.38
C SER A 70 -8.17 24.36 8.07
N GLN A 71 -9.28 23.94 7.46
CA GLN A 71 -10.62 24.04 8.03
C GLN A 71 -10.75 23.20 9.31
N ALA A 72 -11.63 23.65 10.20
CA ALA A 72 -11.79 23.03 11.51
C ALA A 72 -12.61 21.72 11.47
N GLY A 73 -13.71 21.69 10.71
CA GLY A 73 -14.63 20.55 10.66
C GLY A 73 -14.15 19.44 9.74
N THR A 74 -14.76 18.26 9.87
CA THR A 74 -14.55 17.18 8.90
C THR A 74 -15.24 17.49 7.59
N VAL A 75 -14.52 17.31 6.48
CA VAL A 75 -14.99 17.56 5.13
C VAL A 75 -15.05 16.26 4.36
N SER A 76 -16.09 16.13 3.55
CA SER A 76 -16.25 15.12 2.53
C SER A 76 -16.53 15.82 1.21
N PHE A 77 -16.19 15.16 0.12
CA PHE A 77 -16.63 15.56 -1.19
C PHE A 77 -17.99 14.89 -1.51
N GLY A 78 -18.80 15.48 -2.39
CA GLY A 78 -20.16 15.02 -2.70
C GLY A 78 -20.24 13.54 -3.15
N SER A 79 -21.46 13.03 -3.33
CA SER A 79 -21.67 11.63 -3.71
C SER A 79 -21.32 11.35 -5.18
N GLY A 80 -20.30 10.50 -5.40
CA GLY A 80 -19.88 9.99 -6.71
C GLY A 80 -18.35 9.91 -6.79
N SER A 81 -17.81 9.07 -7.67
CA SER A 81 -16.36 8.93 -7.85
C SER A 81 -15.79 10.26 -8.36
N MET A 82 -14.90 10.86 -7.58
CA MET A 82 -14.23 12.11 -7.92
C MET A 82 -12.73 11.96 -7.88
N ASP A 83 -12.08 12.75 -8.72
CA ASP A 83 -10.63 12.84 -8.82
C ASP A 83 -10.17 14.23 -8.38
N LEU A 84 -9.35 14.31 -7.33
CA LEU A 84 -8.58 15.51 -7.00
C LEU A 84 -7.20 15.40 -7.64
N ASP A 85 -7.00 16.15 -8.71
CA ASP A 85 -5.78 16.19 -9.48
C ASP A 85 -4.87 17.31 -8.96
N VAL A 86 -3.80 16.89 -8.27
CA VAL A 86 -2.80 17.76 -7.66
C VAL A 86 -1.55 17.77 -8.53
N TYR A 87 -1.20 18.92 -9.09
CA TYR A 87 -0.02 19.09 -9.95
C TYR A 87 1.24 19.55 -9.18
N GLY A 88 1.11 19.65 -7.87
CA GLY A 88 2.08 20.15 -6.90
C GLY A 88 1.92 19.43 -5.55
N SER A 89 1.91 20.17 -4.44
CA SER A 89 1.86 19.59 -3.09
C SER A 89 0.48 19.67 -2.44
N ALA A 90 0.19 18.72 -1.56
CA ALA A 90 -1.06 18.65 -0.82
C ALA A 90 -0.83 18.65 0.70
N VAL A 91 -1.55 19.53 1.39
CA VAL A 91 -1.79 19.47 2.83
C VAL A 91 -3.29 19.25 3.02
N LEU A 92 -3.65 18.04 3.43
CA LEU A 92 -5.02 17.60 3.65
C LEU A 92 -5.25 17.43 5.17
N VAL A 93 -6.34 17.99 5.66
CA VAL A 93 -6.72 17.93 7.09
C VAL A 93 -8.21 17.60 7.20
N ASN A 94 -8.54 16.66 8.09
CA ASN A 94 -9.91 16.27 8.42
C ASN A 94 -10.77 15.89 7.19
N LEU A 95 -10.13 15.35 6.16
CA LEU A 95 -10.80 14.86 4.95
C LEU A 95 -11.27 13.42 5.18
N ILE A 96 -12.52 13.25 5.57
CA ILE A 96 -13.08 11.98 6.05
C ILE A 96 -14.29 11.61 5.18
N VAL A 97 -14.18 10.47 4.49
CA VAL A 97 -15.28 9.76 3.80
C VAL A 97 -15.95 10.56 2.67
N ALA A 98 -15.42 10.36 1.47
CA ALA A 98 -16.09 10.34 0.17
C ALA A 98 -15.20 9.53 -0.79
N PRO A 99 -15.73 8.87 -1.84
CA PRO A 99 -14.91 8.22 -2.86
C PRO A 99 -14.13 9.27 -3.67
N LEU A 100 -13.06 9.78 -3.07
CA LEU A 100 -12.11 10.70 -3.66
C LEU A 100 -10.83 9.95 -3.98
N THR A 101 -10.53 9.88 -5.26
CA THR A 101 -9.19 9.56 -5.76
C THR A 101 -8.33 10.81 -5.60
N VAL A 102 -7.13 10.68 -5.04
CA VAL A 102 -6.15 11.79 -5.03
C VAL A 102 -5.05 11.43 -6.01
N ASN A 103 -5.00 12.15 -7.12
CA ASN A 103 -4.00 11.95 -8.15
C ASN A 103 -2.90 12.98 -8.02
N PHE A 104 -1.65 12.52 -8.02
CA PHE A 104 -0.49 13.40 -8.14
C PHE A 104 0.06 13.34 -9.57
N TYR A 105 0.08 14.51 -10.20
CA TYR A 105 0.57 14.73 -11.56
C TYR A 105 1.73 15.72 -11.58
N GLY A 106 2.36 15.86 -12.74
CA GLY A 106 3.30 16.93 -13.03
C GLY A 106 4.77 16.51 -12.92
N THR A 107 5.62 17.48 -12.62
CA THR A 107 7.08 17.33 -12.64
C THR A 107 7.70 17.94 -11.39
N GLY A 108 8.75 17.31 -10.87
CA GLY A 108 9.52 17.83 -9.76
C GLY A 108 9.13 17.26 -8.39
N ALA A 109 9.67 17.88 -7.35
CA ALA A 109 9.43 17.46 -5.97
C ALA A 109 8.07 17.96 -5.48
N GLN A 110 7.30 17.05 -4.89
CA GLN A 110 5.98 17.29 -4.32
C GLN A 110 5.88 16.62 -2.96
N THR A 111 4.97 17.11 -2.12
CA THR A 111 4.75 16.54 -0.80
C THR A 111 3.28 16.27 -0.53
N LEU A 112 3.02 15.25 0.28
CA LEU A 112 1.69 14.97 0.84
C LEU A 112 1.75 14.93 2.36
N SER A 113 1.00 15.82 3.00
CA SER A 113 0.58 15.67 4.40
C SER A 113 -0.92 15.40 4.43
N ALA A 114 -1.34 14.31 5.07
CA ALA A 114 -2.74 13.95 5.25
C ALA A 114 -2.99 13.64 6.73
N THR A 115 -3.49 14.62 7.47
CA THR A 115 -3.75 14.51 8.90
C THR A 115 -5.24 14.28 9.16
N ASN A 116 -5.56 13.22 9.91
CA ASN A 116 -6.95 12.80 10.15
C ASN A 116 -7.74 12.59 8.86
N CYS A 117 -7.09 12.04 7.84
CA CYS A 117 -7.69 11.73 6.56
C CYS A 117 -8.01 10.23 6.44
N ASN A 118 -9.09 9.92 5.73
CA ASN A 118 -9.38 8.58 5.20
C ASN A 118 -9.71 8.75 3.71
N LEU A 119 -8.75 8.42 2.85
CA LEU A 119 -8.85 8.64 1.40
C LEU A 119 -9.40 7.35 0.76
N ALA A 120 -10.69 7.34 0.51
CA ALA A 120 -11.48 6.11 0.39
C ALA A 120 -11.31 5.32 -0.92
N TRP A 121 -10.46 5.73 -1.88
CA TRP A 121 -10.35 5.02 -3.17
C TRP A 121 -8.91 4.74 -3.57
N VAL A 122 -8.30 5.60 -4.38
CA VAL A 122 -6.96 5.34 -4.89
C VAL A 122 -6.12 6.60 -4.79
N MET A 123 -4.89 6.48 -4.32
CA MET A 123 -3.87 7.50 -4.54
C MET A 123 -2.99 7.05 -5.70
N TYR A 124 -2.92 7.87 -6.74
CA TYR A 124 -2.05 7.60 -7.88
C TYR A 124 -0.88 8.56 -7.97
N VAL A 125 0.27 8.04 -8.37
CA VAL A 125 1.44 8.83 -8.77
C VAL A 125 1.64 8.67 -10.28
N TYR A 126 1.28 9.70 -11.05
CA TYR A 126 1.29 9.72 -12.51
C TYR A 126 2.35 10.68 -13.05
N GLY A 127 3.59 10.23 -13.14
CA GLY A 127 4.61 10.92 -13.93
C GLY A 127 6.01 10.37 -13.73
N ALA A 128 6.76 10.14 -14.80
CA ALA A 128 8.13 9.65 -14.65
C ALA A 128 9.06 10.65 -13.94
N SER A 129 8.68 11.94 -13.89
CA SER A 129 9.49 13.03 -13.31
C SER A 129 8.93 13.61 -12.00
N ILE A 130 7.87 13.02 -11.44
CA ILE A 130 7.39 13.39 -10.10
C ILE A 130 8.23 12.69 -9.03
N SER A 131 8.52 13.39 -7.94
CA SER A 131 9.00 12.83 -6.69
C SER A 131 8.06 13.24 -5.57
N LEU A 132 7.13 12.36 -5.20
CA LEU A 132 6.20 12.56 -4.11
C LEU A 132 6.78 12.06 -2.80
N THR A 133 6.89 12.93 -1.80
CA THR A 133 7.40 12.61 -0.47
C THR A 133 6.31 12.77 0.59
N LEU A 134 6.05 11.72 1.36
CA LEU A 134 5.11 11.81 2.48
C LEU A 134 5.68 12.69 3.61
N GLN A 135 4.79 13.46 4.23
CA GLN A 135 5.05 14.32 5.40
C GLN A 135 4.19 13.92 6.61
N SER A 136 3.36 12.89 6.45
CA SER A 136 2.59 12.26 7.51
C SER A 136 2.30 10.81 7.15
N SER A 137 1.85 10.03 8.14
CA SER A 137 1.24 8.73 7.86
C SER A 137 -0.07 8.91 7.11
N ILE A 138 -0.41 7.97 6.25
CA ILE A 138 -1.62 8.01 5.41
C ILE A 138 -2.48 6.75 5.59
N ASN A 139 -3.79 6.92 5.46
CA ASN A 139 -4.76 5.84 5.38
C ASN A 139 -5.55 5.98 4.08
N VAL A 140 -5.41 5.00 3.20
CA VAL A 140 -6.00 4.97 1.86
C VAL A 140 -6.62 3.59 1.60
N ASP A 141 -7.53 3.44 0.64
CA ASP A 141 -7.98 2.10 0.24
C ASP A 141 -6.95 1.41 -0.66
N ALA A 142 -6.54 2.05 -1.75
CA ALA A 142 -5.44 1.60 -2.59
C ALA A 142 -4.38 2.69 -2.73
N LEU A 143 -3.12 2.28 -2.65
CA LEU A 143 -1.97 3.09 -3.03
C LEU A 143 -1.40 2.51 -4.31
N GLU A 144 -1.54 3.27 -5.40
CA GLU A 144 -1.08 2.88 -6.72
C GLU A 144 0.06 3.79 -7.22
N VAL A 145 1.18 3.17 -7.55
CA VAL A 145 2.31 3.90 -8.16
C VAL A 145 2.39 3.51 -9.64
N TYR A 146 2.15 4.47 -10.53
CA TYR A 146 2.18 4.23 -11.98
C TYR A 146 3.55 4.58 -12.61
N ALA A 147 4.15 5.68 -12.16
CA ALA A 147 5.47 6.14 -12.57
C ALA A 147 6.06 7.10 -11.53
N GLY A 148 7.36 7.39 -11.62
CA GLY A 148 8.03 8.37 -10.78
C GLY A 148 8.47 7.84 -9.42
N ALA A 149 8.89 8.75 -8.55
CA ALA A 149 9.37 8.41 -7.21
C ALA A 149 8.30 8.64 -6.16
N LEU A 150 8.02 7.62 -5.35
CA LEU A 150 7.27 7.74 -4.09
C LEU A 150 8.21 7.47 -2.93
N ASP A 151 8.38 8.43 -2.03
CA ASP A 151 9.14 8.29 -0.79
C ASP A 151 8.21 8.34 0.41
N LEU A 152 8.09 7.21 1.12
CA LEU A 152 7.29 7.13 2.35
C LEU A 152 7.91 7.94 3.50
N ASN A 153 9.18 8.34 3.37
CA ASN A 153 9.87 9.24 4.29
C ASN A 153 9.81 8.82 5.77
N GLY A 154 9.71 7.50 6.02
CA GLY A 154 9.62 6.93 7.37
C GLY A 154 8.23 6.95 7.99
N TYR A 155 7.21 7.44 7.28
CA TYR A 155 5.82 7.44 7.73
C TYR A 155 5.12 6.10 7.46
N ASN A 156 4.03 5.86 8.19
CA ASN A 156 3.24 4.64 8.02
C ASN A 156 2.24 4.80 6.88
N VAL A 157 2.03 3.73 6.13
CA VAL A 157 0.97 3.61 5.14
C VAL A 157 0.04 2.49 5.59
N THR A 158 -1.24 2.79 5.76
CA THR A 158 -2.27 1.78 5.92
C THR A 158 -3.13 1.78 4.67
N CYS A 159 -3.23 0.63 4.03
CA CYS A 159 -4.00 0.43 2.81
C CYS A 159 -4.73 -0.90 2.80
N GLN A 160 -5.73 -1.05 1.95
CA GLN A 160 -6.20 -2.38 1.56
C GLN A 160 -5.18 -2.98 0.58
N ALA A 161 -4.87 -2.23 -0.48
CA ALA A 161 -3.94 -2.64 -1.51
C ALA A 161 -2.77 -1.65 -1.66
N PHE A 162 -1.55 -2.16 -1.63
CA PHE A 162 -0.36 -1.46 -2.14
C PHE A 162 0.00 -2.09 -3.47
N VAL A 163 -0.15 -1.35 -4.57
CA VAL A 163 0.09 -1.87 -5.91
C VAL A 163 1.01 -0.94 -6.68
N THR A 164 1.97 -1.51 -7.40
CA THR A 164 2.66 -0.76 -8.46
C THR A 164 2.07 -1.21 -9.78
N THR A 165 1.27 -0.37 -10.44
CA THR A 165 0.60 -0.69 -11.71
C THR A 165 1.31 0.01 -12.87
N GLY A 166 1.20 -0.53 -14.09
CA GLY A 166 1.55 0.24 -15.30
C GLY A 166 2.94 0.02 -15.88
N SER A 167 3.20 0.77 -16.95
CA SER A 167 4.42 0.67 -17.78
C SER A 167 5.45 1.77 -17.47
N GLY A 168 5.17 2.64 -16.51
CA GLY A 168 6.01 3.78 -16.16
C GLY A 168 7.21 3.40 -15.30
N VAL A 169 8.33 4.10 -15.49
CA VAL A 169 9.56 3.91 -14.70
C VAL A 169 9.51 4.72 -13.42
N GLY A 170 9.96 4.13 -12.31
CA GLY A 170 9.86 4.77 -11.00
C GLY A 170 10.64 4.09 -9.88
N THR A 171 10.52 4.64 -8.68
CA THR A 171 11.13 4.09 -7.47
C THR A 171 10.24 4.33 -6.27
N VAL A 172 10.03 3.30 -5.45
CA VAL A 172 9.32 3.39 -4.17
C VAL A 172 10.34 3.23 -3.05
N TYR A 173 10.49 4.25 -2.21
CA TYR A 173 11.32 4.20 -1.00
C TYR A 173 10.46 3.93 0.23
N LEU A 174 10.56 2.73 0.80
CA LEU A 174 9.79 2.38 2.01
C LEU A 174 10.37 3.01 3.29
N ARG A 175 11.69 3.29 3.29
CA ARG A 175 12.42 3.89 4.42
C ARG A 175 12.28 3.04 5.70
N SER A 176 11.82 3.62 6.81
CA SER A 176 11.74 2.98 8.13
C SER A 176 10.31 2.83 8.67
N GLY A 177 9.30 3.23 7.89
CA GLY A 177 7.90 3.17 8.30
C GLY A 177 7.31 1.75 8.21
N THR A 178 6.02 1.63 8.53
CA THR A 178 5.26 0.39 8.36
C THR A 178 4.27 0.52 7.20
N VAL A 179 4.26 -0.44 6.29
CA VAL A 179 3.22 -0.62 5.27
C VAL A 179 2.28 -1.73 5.74
N THR A 180 1.05 -1.35 6.10
CA THR A 180 -0.01 -2.29 6.47
C THR A 180 -0.96 -2.48 5.30
N PHE A 181 -1.17 -3.73 4.87
CA PHE A 181 -2.12 -4.09 3.81
C PHE A 181 -3.17 -5.08 4.34
N SER A 182 -4.37 -5.08 3.75
CA SER A 182 -5.45 -6.01 4.13
C SER A 182 -6.02 -6.83 2.97
N SER A 183 -5.65 -6.53 1.73
CA SER A 183 -6.02 -7.29 0.54
C SER A 183 -4.82 -7.67 -0.32
N ALA A 184 -3.90 -6.74 -0.58
CA ALA A 184 -2.81 -6.96 -1.53
C ALA A 184 -1.56 -6.14 -1.23
N PHE A 185 -0.39 -6.76 -1.35
CA PHE A 185 0.89 -6.09 -1.53
C PHE A 185 1.52 -6.63 -2.83
N GLU A 186 1.23 -5.97 -3.95
CA GLU A 186 1.50 -6.50 -5.29
C GLU A 186 2.37 -5.53 -6.08
N LEU A 187 3.64 -5.87 -6.24
CA LEU A 187 4.53 -5.11 -7.09
C LEU A 187 4.41 -5.67 -8.52
N GLN A 188 3.71 -5.00 -9.44
CA GLN A 188 3.63 -5.48 -10.83
C GLN A 188 4.92 -5.20 -11.64
N ALA A 189 5.00 -5.75 -12.85
CA ALA A 189 6.24 -5.90 -13.61
C ALA A 189 6.94 -4.60 -14.01
N GLY A 190 8.27 -4.61 -13.89
CA GLY A 190 9.16 -4.20 -14.98
C GLY A 190 9.79 -2.82 -14.89
N ASN A 191 9.19 -1.86 -14.20
CA ASN A 191 9.65 -0.47 -14.31
C ASN A 191 9.72 0.31 -12.99
N ILE A 192 9.13 -0.18 -11.90
CA ILE A 192 9.23 0.44 -10.57
C ILE A 192 10.19 -0.35 -9.68
N THR A 193 11.21 0.31 -9.15
CA THR A 193 12.18 -0.28 -8.22
C THR A 193 11.75 -0.06 -6.78
N LEU A 194 11.70 -1.10 -5.95
CA LEU A 194 11.48 -0.98 -4.52
C LEU A 194 12.81 -0.83 -3.78
N ILE A 195 12.93 0.22 -2.98
CA ILE A 195 14.05 0.42 -2.04
C ILE A 195 13.51 0.20 -0.63
N PRO A 196 13.73 -0.99 -0.03
CA PRO A 196 12.98 -1.42 1.15
C PRO A 196 13.39 -0.73 2.46
N GLY A 197 14.61 -0.18 2.54
CA GLY A 197 15.14 0.40 3.79
C GLY A 197 15.06 -0.59 4.97
N THR A 198 14.56 -0.14 6.11
CA THR A 198 14.30 -0.97 7.30
C THR A 198 12.80 -1.16 7.56
N ALA A 199 11.96 -0.86 6.57
CA ALA A 199 10.50 -0.89 6.72
C ALA A 199 9.98 -2.28 7.06
N THR A 200 8.81 -2.30 7.70
CA THR A 200 8.02 -3.53 7.88
C THR A 200 6.81 -3.49 6.99
N VAL A 201 6.67 -4.50 6.14
CA VAL A 201 5.46 -4.75 5.36
C VAL A 201 4.66 -5.81 6.10
N THR A 202 3.40 -5.54 6.44
CA THR A 202 2.59 -6.43 7.28
C THR A 202 1.17 -6.53 6.80
N GLY A 203 0.59 -7.73 6.81
CA GLY A 203 -0.78 -7.92 6.34
C GLY A 203 -1.16 -9.36 6.02
N ALA A 204 -2.30 -9.48 5.36
CA ALA A 204 -2.85 -10.73 4.83
C ALA A 204 -3.54 -10.44 3.49
N GLY A 205 -3.76 -11.47 2.67
CA GLY A 205 -4.30 -11.34 1.32
C GLY A 205 -3.34 -11.86 0.25
N SER A 206 -3.01 -11.06 -0.76
CA SER A 206 -2.04 -11.46 -1.80
C SER A 206 -0.71 -10.72 -1.65
N VAL A 207 0.39 -11.40 -1.99
CA VAL A 207 1.74 -10.83 -1.99
C VAL A 207 2.44 -11.20 -3.30
N GLY A 208 2.91 -10.17 -4.02
CA GLY A 208 3.65 -10.35 -5.27
C GLY A 208 4.84 -9.41 -5.37
N PHE A 209 5.93 -9.93 -5.91
CA PHE A 209 7.19 -9.25 -6.16
C PHE A 209 7.59 -9.43 -7.64
N VAL A 210 6.91 -8.78 -8.59
CA VAL A 210 7.23 -9.00 -10.00
C VAL A 210 8.60 -8.39 -10.37
N SER A 211 9.20 -8.92 -11.44
CA SER A 211 10.57 -8.69 -11.92
C SER A 211 10.95 -7.24 -12.22
N PRO A 212 12.24 -6.83 -12.06
CA PRO A 212 13.34 -7.63 -11.49
C PRO A 212 13.11 -7.93 -10.00
N SER A 213 13.73 -8.99 -9.47
CA SER A 213 13.47 -9.48 -8.10
C SER A 213 13.52 -8.34 -7.09
N GLN A 214 12.35 -7.98 -6.55
CA GLN A 214 12.24 -6.94 -5.54
C GLN A 214 12.59 -7.53 -4.18
N THR A 215 13.18 -6.69 -3.32
CA THR A 215 13.50 -7.07 -1.94
C THR A 215 12.59 -6.34 -0.97
N VAL A 216 12.01 -7.06 -0.01
CA VAL A 216 11.43 -6.48 1.21
C VAL A 216 12.27 -6.88 2.41
N THR A 217 12.57 -5.92 3.30
CA THR A 217 13.41 -6.18 4.48
C THR A 217 12.68 -7.02 5.53
N ASN A 218 11.49 -6.60 5.96
CA ASN A 218 10.69 -7.37 6.92
C ASN A 218 9.29 -7.58 6.34
N LEU A 219 8.90 -8.84 6.13
CA LEU A 219 7.53 -9.21 5.76
C LEU A 219 6.89 -9.97 6.92
N VAL A 220 5.78 -9.47 7.44
CA VAL A 220 5.02 -10.08 8.53
C VAL A 220 3.62 -10.46 8.05
N LEU A 221 3.36 -11.76 7.95
CA LEU A 221 2.06 -12.28 7.52
C LEU A 221 1.17 -12.57 8.74
N THR A 222 0.03 -11.90 8.80
CA THR A 222 -0.89 -11.94 9.95
C THR A 222 -2.12 -12.83 9.72
N GLY A 223 -2.30 -13.34 8.51
CA GLY A 223 -3.42 -14.19 8.12
C GLY A 223 -3.15 -14.92 6.81
N THR A 224 -4.18 -15.60 6.29
CA THR A 224 -4.07 -16.37 5.04
C THR A 224 -3.49 -15.50 3.94
N THR A 225 -2.42 -15.98 3.30
CA THR A 225 -1.71 -15.23 2.26
C THR A 225 -1.46 -16.09 1.03
N THR A 226 -1.64 -15.50 -0.15
CA THR A 226 -1.27 -16.10 -1.44
C THR A 226 -0.09 -15.35 -2.03
N PHE A 227 1.02 -16.04 -2.26
CA PHE A 227 2.14 -15.51 -3.05
C PHE A 227 1.86 -15.69 -4.53
N THR A 228 1.72 -14.59 -5.26
CA THR A 228 1.40 -14.55 -6.71
C THR A 228 2.66 -14.54 -7.58
N SER A 229 3.81 -14.16 -7.02
CA SER A 229 5.08 -14.12 -7.74
C SER A 229 6.26 -14.31 -6.79
N GLY A 230 7.41 -14.68 -7.37
CA GLY A 230 8.64 -14.92 -6.62
C GLY A 230 9.37 -13.61 -6.27
N GLY A 231 10.08 -13.57 -5.15
CA GLY A 231 10.76 -12.36 -4.67
C GLY A 231 11.79 -12.64 -3.60
N THR A 232 12.45 -11.59 -3.13
CA THR A 232 13.43 -11.68 -2.04
C THR A 232 12.89 -11.03 -0.78
N ILE A 233 13.01 -11.72 0.34
CA ILE A 233 12.60 -11.25 1.67
C ILE A 233 13.79 -11.42 2.60
N THR A 234 14.16 -10.39 3.36
CA THR A 234 15.26 -10.56 4.31
C THR A 234 14.79 -11.35 5.54
N ASN A 235 13.79 -10.84 6.23
CA ASN A 235 13.16 -11.48 7.39
C ASN A 235 11.70 -11.77 7.07
N LEU A 236 11.33 -13.05 7.07
CA LEU A 236 9.94 -13.48 6.89
C LEU A 236 9.38 -13.94 8.24
N THR A 237 8.31 -13.32 8.70
CA THR A 237 7.55 -13.77 9.87
C THR A 237 6.16 -14.17 9.44
N TRP A 238 5.67 -15.31 9.90
CA TRP A 238 4.30 -15.74 9.66
C TRP A 238 3.62 -16.28 10.93
N ALA A 239 2.31 -16.09 11.02
CA ALA A 239 1.51 -16.69 12.07
C ALA A 239 1.29 -18.19 11.82
N ARG A 240 1.36 -18.99 12.88
CA ARG A 240 1.00 -20.41 12.88
C ARG A 240 -0.51 -20.60 12.93
N GLY A 241 -0.97 -21.78 12.51
CA GLY A 241 -2.40 -22.09 12.39
C GLY A 241 -3.05 -21.53 11.12
N ILE A 242 -2.24 -20.99 10.20
CA ILE A 242 -2.67 -20.31 8.98
C ILE A 242 -2.21 -21.10 7.75
N GLY A 243 -2.96 -20.98 6.65
CA GLY A 243 -2.58 -21.48 5.33
C GLY A 243 -1.90 -20.41 4.47
N TYR A 244 -0.77 -20.75 3.89
CA TYR A 244 -0.04 -19.95 2.92
C TYR A 244 0.03 -20.68 1.59
N THR A 245 -0.50 -20.05 0.54
CA THR A 245 -0.52 -20.63 -0.82
C THR A 245 0.52 -19.92 -1.68
N PHE A 246 1.22 -20.66 -2.51
CA PHE A 246 2.23 -20.13 -3.42
C PHE A 246 1.85 -20.51 -4.84
N GLN A 247 1.86 -19.55 -5.76
CA GLN A 247 1.71 -19.84 -7.17
C GLN A 247 2.75 -20.87 -7.60
N THR A 248 2.33 -21.88 -8.36
CA THR A 248 3.23 -22.95 -8.79
C THR A 248 4.43 -22.40 -9.57
N GLY A 249 5.62 -22.99 -9.34
CA GLY A 249 6.86 -22.61 -10.01
C GLY A 249 7.54 -21.34 -9.51
N ILE A 250 6.93 -20.55 -8.61
CA ILE A 250 7.59 -19.36 -8.06
C ILE A 250 8.71 -19.72 -7.09
N THR A 251 9.66 -18.79 -6.91
CA THR A 251 10.71 -18.89 -5.89
C THR A 251 10.62 -17.72 -4.93
N ILE A 252 10.43 -18.00 -3.64
CA ILE A 252 10.59 -17.04 -2.56
C ILE A 252 11.96 -17.26 -1.92
N THR A 253 12.82 -16.25 -1.97
CA THR A 253 14.15 -16.29 -1.34
C THR A 253 14.12 -15.56 -0.02
N VAL A 254 14.36 -16.28 1.08
CA VAL A 254 14.51 -15.69 2.41
C VAL A 254 15.99 -15.65 2.79
N THR A 255 16.57 -14.45 2.86
CA THR A 255 18.03 -14.29 2.95
C THR A 255 18.58 -14.36 4.37
N ASN A 256 17.76 -14.10 5.39
CA ASN A 256 18.17 -14.23 6.79
C ASN A 256 17.42 -15.37 7.51
N GLN A 257 16.16 -15.14 7.88
CA GLN A 257 15.42 -16.05 8.74
C GLN A 257 13.93 -16.09 8.43
N ILE A 258 13.33 -17.26 8.68
CA ILE A 258 11.89 -17.47 8.74
C ILE A 258 11.49 -17.67 10.20
N GLN A 259 10.65 -16.77 10.73
CA GLN A 259 10.13 -16.84 12.09
C GLN A 259 8.66 -17.23 12.11
N GLN A 260 8.30 -18.11 13.04
CA GLN A 260 6.93 -18.51 13.33
C GLN A 260 6.42 -17.86 14.61
N THR A 261 5.21 -17.30 14.59
CA THR A 261 4.54 -16.76 15.77
C THR A 261 3.21 -17.48 16.02
N GLY A 262 2.70 -17.48 17.25
CA GLY A 262 1.42 -18.13 17.58
C GLY A 262 1.48 -19.66 17.69
N THR A 263 0.32 -20.31 17.57
CA THR A 263 0.12 -21.75 17.81
C THR A 263 -0.59 -22.43 16.63
N GLY A 264 -0.74 -23.76 16.67
CA GLY A 264 -1.40 -24.53 15.61
C GLY A 264 -0.47 -24.94 14.47
N THR A 265 -1.05 -25.65 13.50
CA THR A 265 -0.36 -26.19 12.32
C THR A 265 -0.42 -25.21 11.17
N THR A 266 0.74 -24.88 10.59
CA THR A 266 0.88 -24.00 9.43
C THR A 266 0.86 -24.82 8.15
N GLN A 267 -0.01 -24.47 7.20
CA GLN A 267 0.01 -25.12 5.88
C GLN A 267 0.81 -24.29 4.89
N LEU A 268 1.76 -24.91 4.20
CA LEU A 268 2.36 -24.34 2.99
C LEU A 268 1.95 -25.21 1.80
N SER A 269 1.28 -24.62 0.81
CA SER A 269 0.82 -25.34 -0.38
C SER A 269 1.14 -24.60 -1.67
N SER A 270 1.54 -25.35 -2.70
CA SER A 270 1.48 -24.85 -4.07
C SER A 270 0.02 -24.70 -4.53
N SER A 271 -0.22 -23.77 -5.46
CA SER A 271 -1.52 -23.57 -6.13
C SER A 271 -1.87 -24.68 -7.12
N SER A 272 -0.94 -25.60 -7.40
CA SER A 272 -1.12 -26.77 -8.26
C SER A 272 -0.33 -27.97 -7.71
N THR A 273 -0.24 -29.07 -8.46
CA THR A 273 0.56 -30.25 -8.11
C THR A 273 2.05 -30.12 -8.45
N ALA A 274 2.49 -29.00 -9.04
CA ALA A 274 3.90 -28.70 -9.27
C ALA A 274 4.44 -27.78 -8.16
N ASN A 275 5.71 -27.96 -7.79
CA ASN A 275 6.26 -27.32 -6.61
C ASN A 275 6.43 -25.80 -6.77
N PHE A 276 6.26 -25.08 -5.66
CA PHE A 276 6.92 -23.78 -5.44
C PHE A 276 8.27 -24.01 -4.75
N THR A 277 9.13 -23.00 -4.77
CA THR A 277 10.45 -23.04 -4.14
C THR A 277 10.56 -22.04 -2.99
N LEU A 278 10.99 -22.51 -1.83
CA LEU A 278 11.40 -21.69 -0.70
C LEU A 278 12.92 -21.82 -0.55
N SER A 279 13.64 -20.75 -0.87
CA SER A 279 15.11 -20.74 -0.93
C SER A 279 15.71 -19.97 0.24
N SER A 280 16.79 -20.45 0.84
CA SER A 280 17.51 -19.73 1.88
C SER A 280 19.00 -20.09 1.92
N PRO A 281 19.92 -19.14 2.19
CA PRO A 281 21.33 -19.46 2.38
C PRO A 281 21.61 -20.18 3.71
N THR A 282 20.70 -20.10 4.67
CA THR A 282 20.81 -20.73 5.99
C THR A 282 19.74 -21.80 6.18
N ARG A 283 20.04 -22.81 7.00
CA ARG A 283 19.10 -23.89 7.26
C ARG A 283 17.91 -23.38 8.07
N GLN A 284 16.71 -23.48 7.50
CA GLN A 284 15.48 -23.10 8.18
C GLN A 284 14.93 -24.26 9.02
N ILE A 285 14.52 -23.94 10.24
CA ILE A 285 13.88 -24.88 11.19
C ILE A 285 12.47 -24.38 11.45
N LEU A 286 11.47 -25.14 10.99
CA LEU A 286 10.06 -24.81 11.11
C LEU A 286 9.36 -25.90 11.90
N SER A 287 8.38 -25.52 12.71
CA SER A 287 7.64 -26.44 13.56
C SER A 287 6.17 -26.44 13.21
N ASN A 288 5.49 -27.58 13.38
CA ASN A 288 4.05 -27.75 13.17
C ASN A 288 3.65 -27.36 11.76
N MET A 289 4.23 -28.04 10.77
CA MET A 289 4.05 -27.77 9.35
C MET A 289 3.18 -28.83 8.69
N HIS A 290 2.32 -28.41 7.75
CA HIS A 290 1.71 -29.27 6.76
C HIS A 290 2.22 -28.82 5.37
N LEU A 291 3.06 -29.64 4.74
CA LEU A 291 3.72 -29.27 3.47
C LEU A 291 3.09 -30.01 2.28
N LEU A 292 2.68 -29.24 1.27
CA LEU A 292 2.16 -29.74 0.00
C LEU A 292 2.91 -29.09 -1.18
N TYR A 293 3.64 -29.89 -1.95
CA TYR A 293 4.32 -29.44 -3.17
C TYR A 293 5.33 -28.29 -2.92
N CYS A 294 6.24 -28.50 -1.96
CA CYS A 294 7.26 -27.51 -1.58
C CYS A 294 8.68 -28.03 -1.81
N THR A 295 9.47 -27.28 -2.57
CA THR A 295 10.92 -27.48 -2.70
C THR A 295 11.66 -26.53 -1.78
N ALA A 296 12.44 -27.06 -0.83
CA ALA A 296 13.46 -26.27 -0.15
C ALA A 296 14.71 -26.14 -1.04
N ALA A 297 15.28 -24.95 -1.13
CA ALA A 297 16.45 -24.66 -1.98
C ALA A 297 17.45 -23.70 -1.30
N GLY A 298 18.56 -23.45 -1.98
CA GLY A 298 19.68 -22.62 -1.49
C GLY A 298 20.72 -23.42 -0.71
N ALA A 299 21.75 -22.73 -0.20
CA ALA A 299 22.83 -23.35 0.56
C ALA A 299 22.40 -23.91 1.92
N GLY A 300 21.22 -23.51 2.41
CA GLY A 300 20.65 -23.95 3.68
C GLY A 300 19.94 -25.30 3.64
N VAL A 301 19.84 -25.97 2.50
CA VAL A 301 19.18 -27.28 2.41
C VAL A 301 19.96 -28.39 3.13
N PRO A 302 19.29 -29.45 3.63
CA PRO A 302 17.83 -29.60 3.71
C PRO A 302 17.23 -28.79 4.87
N PHE A 303 16.02 -28.25 4.66
CA PHE A 303 15.27 -27.59 5.73
C PHE A 303 14.72 -28.64 6.72
N LEU A 304 14.50 -28.24 7.98
CA LEU A 304 13.95 -29.10 9.02
C LEU A 304 12.51 -28.70 9.32
N ALA A 305 11.57 -29.63 9.17
CA ALA A 305 10.18 -29.50 9.62
C ALA A 305 9.93 -30.43 10.81
N THR A 306 9.74 -29.87 12.00
CA THR A 306 9.43 -30.61 13.23
C THR A 306 7.92 -30.65 13.47
N ASN A 307 7.43 -31.71 14.11
CA ASN A 307 5.99 -31.98 14.27
C ASN A 307 5.20 -31.76 12.97
N ALA A 308 5.71 -32.31 11.86
CA ALA A 308 5.18 -32.00 10.54
C ALA A 308 4.46 -33.19 9.90
N SER A 309 3.41 -32.87 9.14
CA SER A 309 2.77 -33.77 8.19
C SER A 309 3.18 -33.39 6.77
N ILE A 310 3.37 -34.40 5.92
CA ILE A 310 3.71 -34.21 4.51
C ILE A 310 2.82 -35.10 3.65
N VAL A 311 2.51 -34.63 2.44
CA VAL A 311 2.05 -35.51 1.37
C VAL A 311 3.28 -36.23 0.80
N PRO A 312 3.33 -37.58 0.82
CA PRO A 312 4.50 -38.34 0.33
C PRO A 312 4.88 -37.93 -1.10
N HIS A 313 6.18 -37.86 -1.38
CA HIS A 313 6.77 -37.56 -2.70
C HIS A 313 6.47 -36.18 -3.31
N SER A 314 5.69 -35.33 -2.63
CA SER A 314 5.39 -33.97 -3.10
C SER A 314 6.43 -32.92 -2.70
N ASN A 315 7.24 -33.20 -1.68
CA ASN A 315 8.17 -32.22 -1.11
C ASN A 315 9.64 -32.62 -1.35
N VAL A 316 10.50 -31.64 -1.62
CA VAL A 316 11.92 -31.85 -1.99
C VAL A 316 12.84 -31.12 -1.00
N ASN A 317 13.92 -31.77 -0.57
CA ASN A 317 14.95 -31.23 0.35
C ASN A 317 14.45 -30.87 1.77
N TRP A 318 13.48 -31.63 2.29
CA TRP A 318 12.99 -31.50 3.66
C TRP A 318 13.39 -32.71 4.51
N ILE A 319 13.93 -32.46 5.70
CA ILE A 319 13.99 -33.43 6.80
C ILE A 319 12.72 -33.24 7.63
N VAL A 320 11.91 -34.29 7.74
CA VAL A 320 10.64 -34.25 8.45
C VAL A 320 10.73 -35.07 9.71
N GLN A 321 10.64 -34.40 10.86
CA GLN A 321 10.48 -35.05 12.16
C GLN A 321 9.00 -35.07 12.49
N ARG A 322 8.40 -36.26 12.47
CA ARG A 322 7.00 -36.44 12.89
C ARG A 322 6.93 -36.28 14.42
N ALA A 323 5.76 -35.91 14.95
CA ALA A 323 5.54 -36.03 16.38
C ALA A 323 5.92 -37.45 16.82
N LEU A 324 6.77 -37.55 17.84
CA LEU A 324 6.81 -38.75 18.65
C LEU A 324 5.43 -38.88 19.27
N PHE A 325 4.58 -39.74 18.70
CA PHE A 325 3.55 -40.34 19.53
C PHE A 325 4.30 -41.06 20.66
N PRO A 326 3.91 -40.91 21.94
CA PRO A 326 4.32 -41.88 22.94
C PRO A 326 3.97 -43.25 22.36
N ALA A 327 4.96 -44.12 22.22
CA ALA A 327 4.70 -45.52 21.95
C ALA A 327 3.79 -46.00 23.09
N GLY A 328 2.63 -46.54 22.71
CA GLY A 328 1.53 -47.08 23.52
C GLY A 328 1.71 -47.21 25.03
N ASP A 329 0.62 -46.86 25.73
CA ASP A 329 0.01 -47.73 26.74
C ASP A 329 -1.49 -47.84 26.43
#